data_AF-A0A6J8AVR2-F1
#
_entry.id   AF-A0A6J8AVR2-F1
#
_cell.length_a   1.000
_cell.length_b   1.000
_cell.length_c   1.000
_cell.angle_alpha   90.00
_cell.angle_beta   90.00
_cell.angle_gamma   90.00
#
_symmetry.space_group_name_H-M   'P 1'
#
loop_
_entity.id
_entity.type
_entity.pdbx_description
1 polymer ?
#
loop_
_entity_poly.entity_id
_entity_poly.type
_entity_poly.pdbx_seq_one_letter_code
_entity_poly.pdbx_strand_id
1 'polypeptide(L)'
;MEFMLRVKYRALGVNFTVDTGAARTVLSKQAFQQSPKSKGPILKSSNMLASADGKPLDELGKAIFNVKLKELDFNIELVVANIEDEALLGLDVLMKADCGPANLKLSDGIMLLGGTSIPCKQIGLPEKVRKVRVADNFTIPPRSEMLIDVFIDRFEIDQSSQSQDFVLESNADVLQKFPIIMAPTVVNLEKDVTCIVRVMNPFDQQFELHQDTVLGEAEQLTTETKVLVECEDIEEITNFPSVRRIKLADAQPVQWETNTGIIRNLTKRELLIGGRVG
;
A
#
# COMPACT_ATOMS: atom_id res chain seq x y z
N MET A 1 18.91 8.04 6.31
CA MET A 1 18.08 6.82 6.25
C MET A 1 17.44 6.68 7.61
N GLU A 2 16.11 6.74 7.65
CA GLU A 2 15.34 6.68 8.88
C GLU A 2 14.43 5.45 8.85
N PHE A 3 14.32 4.76 9.98
CA PHE A 3 13.38 3.66 10.14
C PHE A 3 12.15 4.20 10.84
N MET A 4 11.01 4.21 10.17
CA MET A 4 9.77 4.67 10.76
C MET A 4 8.84 3.49 10.97
N LEU A 5 8.24 3.40 12.15
CA LEU A 5 7.24 2.39 12.48
C LEU A 5 5.99 3.08 13.02
N ARG A 6 4.82 2.59 12.62
CA ARG A 6 3.55 3.14 13.08
C ARG A 6 3.18 2.51 14.40
N VAL A 7 3.04 3.33 15.43
CA VAL A 7 2.69 2.92 16.79
C VAL A 7 1.29 3.42 17.11
N LYS A 8 0.47 2.58 17.74
CA LYS A 8 -0.82 3.04 18.24
C LYS A 8 -0.66 3.53 19.67
N TYR A 9 -0.97 4.81 19.86
CA TYR A 9 -1.07 5.47 21.15
C TYR A 9 -2.52 5.93 21.36
N ARG A 10 -3.22 5.38 22.37
CA ARG A 10 -4.60 5.77 22.74
C ARG A 10 -5.58 5.82 21.56
N ALA A 11 -5.56 4.78 20.72
CA ALA A 11 -6.35 4.67 19.48
C ALA A 11 -5.98 5.65 18.35
N LEU A 12 -4.96 6.51 18.53
CA LEU A 12 -4.35 7.31 17.47
C LEU A 12 -3.10 6.60 16.95
N GLY A 13 -2.95 6.54 15.63
CA GLY A 13 -1.71 6.06 15.01
C GLY A 13 -0.70 7.21 14.95
N VAL A 14 0.41 7.08 15.68
CA VAL A 14 1.55 8.00 15.67
C VAL A 14 2.73 7.27 15.04
N ASN A 15 3.45 7.93 14.15
CA ASN A 15 4.65 7.37 13.56
C ASN A 15 5.85 7.62 14.47
N PHE A 16 6.58 6.56 14.81
CA PHE A 16 7.82 6.63 15.56
C PHE A 16 8.99 6.38 14.63
N THR A 17 9.94 7.31 14.62
CA THR A 17 11.25 7.10 14.02
C THR A 17 12.12 6.32 15.01
N VAL A 18 12.62 5.16 14.61
CA VAL A 18 13.57 4.35 15.37
C VAL A 18 14.91 5.07 15.38
N ASP A 19 15.29 5.56 16.56
CA ASP A 19 16.49 6.37 16.73
C ASP A 19 17.40 5.73 17.77
N THR A 20 18.44 5.04 17.27
CA THR A 20 19.48 4.44 18.13
C THR A 20 20.41 5.48 18.75
N GLY A 21 20.37 6.74 18.29
CA GLY A 21 21.06 7.88 18.88
C GLY A 21 20.28 8.53 20.02
N ALA A 22 18.97 8.32 20.10
CA ALA A 22 18.14 8.82 21.20
C ALA A 22 18.25 7.92 22.44
N ALA A 23 18.73 8.48 23.55
CA ALA A 23 18.76 7.76 24.83
C ALA A 23 17.36 7.54 25.44
N ARG A 24 16.40 8.39 25.09
CA ARG A 24 15.02 8.38 25.58
C ARG A 24 14.03 8.37 24.43
N THR A 25 12.89 7.74 24.66
CA THR A 25 11.76 7.79 23.73
C THR A 25 11.02 9.12 23.90
N VAL A 26 10.82 9.84 22.79
CA VAL A 26 10.29 11.21 22.77
C VAL A 26 9.01 11.25 21.94
N LEU A 27 8.02 12.00 22.41
CA LEU A 27 6.79 12.31 21.69
C LEU A 27 6.76 13.79 21.36
N SER A 28 6.36 14.15 20.15
CA SER A 28 6.26 15.56 19.79
C SER A 28 5.13 16.25 20.53
N LYS A 29 5.33 17.53 20.85
CA LYS A 29 4.31 18.40 21.40
C LYS A 29 3.04 18.38 20.56
N GLN A 30 3.18 18.38 19.23
CA GLN A 30 2.05 18.38 18.30
C GLN A 30 1.25 17.08 18.40
N ALA A 31 1.93 15.92 18.34
CA ALA A 31 1.30 14.61 18.47
C ALA A 31 0.60 14.43 19.84
N PHE A 32 1.21 14.94 20.91
CA PHE A 32 0.59 14.95 22.24
C PHE A 32 -0.69 15.79 22.29
N GLN A 33 -0.68 16.99 21.69
CA GLN A 33 -1.82 17.92 21.70
C GLN A 33 -2.99 17.46 20.83
N GLN A 34 -2.74 16.71 19.77
CA GLN A 34 -3.78 16.11 18.92
C GLN A 34 -4.55 14.99 19.64
N SER A 35 -4.03 14.47 20.76
CA SER A 35 -4.71 13.43 21.53
C SER A 35 -5.87 13.98 22.38
N PRO A 36 -7.00 13.25 22.53
CA PRO A 36 -8.14 13.71 23.33
C PRO A 36 -7.74 14.03 24.78
N LYS A 37 -7.90 15.30 25.16
CA LYS A 37 -7.49 15.81 26.49
C LYS A 37 -8.22 15.14 27.67
N SER A 38 -9.42 14.60 27.46
CA SER A 38 -10.29 14.07 28.52
C SER A 38 -9.75 12.82 29.22
N LYS A 39 -8.69 12.18 28.72
CA LYS A 39 -8.01 11.04 29.35
C LYS A 39 -6.46 11.16 29.36
N GLY A 40 -5.91 12.36 29.11
CA GLY A 40 -4.47 12.73 29.11
C GLY A 40 -3.66 12.20 30.31
N PRO A 41 -2.41 11.72 30.15
CA PRO A 41 -1.55 11.55 31.32
C PRO A 41 -1.04 12.94 31.74
N ILE A 42 -0.97 13.21 33.04
CA ILE A 42 -0.49 14.50 33.53
C ILE A 42 1.04 14.52 33.40
N LEU A 43 1.56 15.51 32.67
CA LEU A 43 3.00 15.69 32.50
C LEU A 43 3.64 16.13 33.83
N LYS A 44 4.73 15.47 34.18
CA LYS A 44 5.62 15.84 35.29
C LYS A 44 6.86 16.54 34.71
N SER A 45 7.57 17.30 35.53
CA SER A 45 8.86 17.87 35.13
C SER A 45 9.86 16.76 34.76
N SER A 46 10.61 16.99 33.70
CA SER A 46 11.71 16.13 33.22
C SER A 46 13.06 16.80 33.47
N ASN A 47 14.12 15.99 33.49
CA ASN A 47 15.48 16.51 33.45
C ASN A 47 15.81 16.81 31.98
N MET A 48 16.00 18.08 31.68
CA MET A 48 16.28 18.65 30.36
C MET A 48 17.18 17.74 29.50
N LEU A 49 16.63 17.17 28.43
CA LEU A 49 17.37 16.45 27.40
C LEU A 49 18.14 17.44 26.52
N ALA A 50 19.24 16.98 25.96
CA ALA A 50 19.96 17.68 24.90
C ALA A 50 19.64 17.01 23.55
N SER A 51 19.43 17.82 22.52
CA SER A 51 19.34 17.39 21.13
C SER A 51 20.70 16.87 20.63
N ALA A 52 20.73 16.22 19.46
CA ALA A 52 21.94 15.76 18.79
C ALA A 52 22.97 16.89 18.56
N ASP A 53 22.50 18.14 18.42
CA ASP A 53 23.35 19.35 18.30
C ASP A 53 23.90 19.86 19.64
N GLY A 54 23.63 19.17 20.75
CA GLY A 54 24.03 19.57 22.11
C GLY A 54 23.21 20.71 22.73
N LYS A 55 22.21 21.24 22.00
CA LYS A 55 21.29 22.26 22.50
C LYS A 55 20.23 21.63 23.42
N PRO A 56 19.79 22.32 24.48
CA PRO A 56 18.65 21.86 25.28
C PRO A 56 17.40 21.69 24.42
N LEU A 57 16.71 20.57 24.59
CA LEU A 57 15.43 20.32 23.96
C LEU A 57 14.34 21.12 24.71
N ASP A 58 13.41 21.75 23.98
CA ASP A 58 12.27 22.44 24.60
C ASP A 58 11.24 21.40 25.06
N GLU A 59 11.34 21.00 26.32
CA GLU A 59 10.52 19.96 26.93
C GLU A 59 9.28 20.53 27.61
N LEU A 60 8.15 19.87 27.40
CA LEU A 60 6.92 20.12 28.15
C LEU A 60 6.87 19.31 29.45
N GLY A 61 7.59 18.19 29.50
CA GLY A 61 7.62 17.28 30.62
C GLY A 61 7.54 15.83 30.18
N LYS A 62 7.33 14.92 31.14
CA LYS A 62 7.28 13.48 30.90
C LYS A 62 6.10 12.83 31.61
N ALA A 63 5.64 11.71 31.08
CA ALA A 63 4.62 10.89 31.74
C ALA A 63 4.73 9.42 31.30
N ILE A 64 3.99 8.55 31.99
CA ILE A 64 3.86 7.14 31.58
C ILE A 64 2.70 7.03 30.59
N PHE A 65 2.99 6.42 29.45
CA PHE A 65 2.05 6.19 28.36
C PHE A 65 1.88 4.68 28.17
N ASN A 66 0.62 4.28 27.96
CA ASN A 66 0.32 2.95 27.47
C ASN A 66 0.40 2.98 25.94
N VAL A 67 1.34 2.21 25.40
CA VAL A 67 1.72 2.22 23.99
C VAL A 67 1.61 0.82 23.43
N LYS A 68 0.92 0.70 22.30
CA LYS A 68 0.74 -0.58 21.63
C LYS A 68 1.51 -0.60 20.31
N LEU A 69 2.46 -1.52 20.23
CA LEU A 69 3.23 -1.80 19.03
C LEU A 69 2.88 -3.21 18.54
N LYS A 70 1.99 -3.27 17.55
CA LYS A 70 1.42 -4.53 17.05
C LYS A 70 0.77 -5.33 18.19
N GLU A 71 1.37 -6.44 18.60
CA GLU A 71 0.89 -7.34 19.67
C GLU A 71 1.52 -7.00 21.03
N LEU A 72 2.51 -6.11 21.07
CA LEU A 72 3.21 -5.73 22.28
C LEU A 72 2.54 -4.51 22.92
N ASP A 73 2.18 -4.65 24.19
CA ASP A 73 1.60 -3.59 25.01
C ASP A 73 2.62 -3.17 26.08
N PHE A 74 3.00 -1.89 26.06
CA PHE A 74 4.01 -1.35 26.97
C PHE A 74 3.48 -0.19 27.79
N ASN A 75 3.95 -0.09 29.03
CA ASN A 75 3.93 1.14 29.79
C ASN A 75 5.34 1.74 29.72
N ILE A 76 5.47 2.86 29.00
CA ILE A 76 6.76 3.53 28.78
C ILE A 76 6.67 4.98 29.25
N GLU A 77 7.74 5.46 29.91
CA GLU A 77 7.87 6.87 30.20
C GLU A 77 8.31 7.58 28.92
N LEU A 78 7.47 8.48 28.40
CA LEU A 78 7.83 9.32 27.24
C LEU A 78 8.12 10.72 27.72
N VAL A 79 9.12 11.34 27.10
CA VAL A 79 9.34 12.78 27.19
C VAL A 79 8.55 13.45 26.09
N VAL A 80 7.78 14.48 26.43
CA VAL A 80 7.08 15.33 25.46
C VAL A 80 7.92 16.57 25.21
N ALA A 81 8.35 16.75 23.96
CA ALA A 81 9.23 17.85 23.58
C ALA A 81 8.90 18.42 22.20
N ASN A 82 9.47 19.59 21.91
CA ASN A 82 9.38 20.18 20.58
C ASN A 82 10.42 19.54 19.65
N ILE A 83 9.99 18.53 18.90
CA ILE A 83 10.77 17.80 17.87
C ILE A 83 10.04 17.87 16.52
N GLU A 84 10.78 17.65 15.43
CA GLU A 84 10.25 17.65 14.07
C GLU A 84 9.46 16.37 13.74
N ASP A 85 10.02 15.21 14.09
CA ASP A 85 9.33 13.93 14.01
C ASP A 85 8.08 13.88 14.90
N GLU A 86 7.11 13.04 14.56
CA GLU A 86 5.95 12.81 15.42
C GLU A 86 6.34 12.15 16.76
N ALA A 87 7.28 11.21 16.72
CA ALA A 87 7.86 10.56 17.88
C ALA A 87 9.20 9.89 17.53
N LEU A 88 10.07 9.72 18.53
CA LEU A 88 11.33 8.99 18.44
C LEU A 88 11.28 7.78 19.37
N LEU A 89 11.63 6.60 18.85
CA LEU A 89 11.82 5.37 19.63
C LEU A 89 13.28 5.21 20.02
N GLY A 90 13.59 5.50 21.28
CA GLY A 90 14.96 5.55 21.80
C GLY A 90 15.43 4.23 22.43
N LEU A 91 16.70 4.23 22.84
CA LEU A 91 17.38 3.09 23.46
C LEU A 91 16.71 2.57 24.74
N ASP A 92 16.01 3.42 25.47
CA ASP A 92 15.26 3.01 26.67
C ASP A 92 14.16 1.99 26.37
N VAL A 93 13.61 1.99 25.15
CA VAL A 93 12.70 0.96 24.66
C VAL A 93 13.44 -0.08 23.84
N LEU A 94 14.34 0.33 22.95
CA LEU A 94 15.06 -0.60 22.06
C LEU A 94 15.95 -1.59 22.81
N MET A 95 16.44 -1.24 24.00
CA MET A 95 17.29 -2.11 24.82
C MET A 95 16.57 -2.64 26.08
N LYS A 96 15.25 -2.51 26.16
CA LYS A 96 14.50 -2.84 27.36
C LYS A 96 14.62 -4.33 27.71
N ALA A 97 15.09 -4.62 28.91
CA ALA A 97 15.40 -5.98 29.36
C ALA A 97 14.19 -6.94 29.28
N ASP A 98 12.98 -6.45 29.60
CA ASP A 98 11.76 -7.26 29.64
C ASP A 98 11.35 -7.83 28.26
N CYS A 99 11.85 -7.25 27.17
CA CYS A 99 11.50 -7.63 25.79
C CYS A 99 12.71 -8.05 24.96
N GLY A 100 13.89 -8.07 25.58
CA GLY A 100 15.17 -8.24 24.89
C GLY A 100 15.54 -7.05 24.00
N PRO A 101 16.79 -7.01 23.52
CA PRO A 101 17.24 -5.96 22.60
C PRO A 101 16.51 -6.07 21.26
N ALA A 102 16.13 -4.92 20.72
CA ALA A 102 15.61 -4.81 19.37
C ALA A 102 16.68 -5.22 18.35
N ASN A 103 16.28 -6.01 17.35
CA ASN A 103 17.13 -6.35 16.21
C ASN A 103 16.52 -5.74 14.94
N LEU A 104 17.24 -4.77 14.37
CA LEU A 104 16.84 -4.07 13.14
C LEU A 104 17.41 -4.81 11.93
N LYS A 105 16.54 -5.46 11.16
CA LYS A 105 16.91 -6.13 9.92
C LYS A 105 16.65 -5.19 8.75
N LEU A 106 17.70 -4.45 8.38
CA LEU A 106 17.59 -3.40 7.38
C LEU A 106 17.29 -3.94 5.98
N SER A 107 17.79 -5.13 5.63
CA SER A 107 17.48 -5.76 4.33
C SER A 107 16.00 -6.07 4.16
N ASP A 108 15.34 -6.38 5.28
CA ASP A 108 14.00 -6.96 5.31
C ASP A 108 12.94 -5.91 5.66
N GLY A 109 13.36 -4.69 6.04
CA GLY A 109 12.44 -3.64 6.48
C GLY A 109 11.67 -4.01 7.76
N ILE A 110 12.28 -4.77 8.68
CA ILE A 110 11.63 -5.21 9.92
C ILE A 110 12.47 -4.92 11.16
N MET A 111 11.78 -4.70 12.27
CA MET A 111 12.33 -4.72 13.63
C MET A 111 11.80 -5.95 14.37
N LEU A 112 12.71 -6.73 14.95
CA LEU A 112 12.37 -7.79 15.89
C LEU A 112 12.47 -7.21 17.30
N LEU A 113 11.37 -7.22 18.06
CA LEU A 113 11.32 -6.78 19.45
C LEU A 113 10.41 -7.72 20.23
N GLY A 114 10.82 -8.22 21.40
CA GLY A 114 9.98 -9.12 22.19
C GLY A 114 9.60 -10.43 21.48
N GLY A 115 10.38 -10.88 20.49
CA GLY A 115 10.05 -12.01 19.63
C GLY A 115 9.01 -11.71 18.54
N THR A 116 8.50 -10.47 18.47
CA THR A 116 7.55 -10.03 17.44
C THR A 116 8.27 -9.35 16.28
N SER A 117 7.92 -9.73 15.06
CA SER A 117 8.33 -9.01 13.84
C SER A 117 7.40 -7.84 13.55
N ILE A 118 7.97 -6.64 13.51
CA ILE A 118 7.30 -5.36 13.31
C ILE A 118 7.80 -4.76 11.99
N PRO A 119 6.94 -4.62 10.97
CA PRO A 119 7.30 -3.93 9.74
C PRO A 119 7.71 -2.48 9.99
N CYS A 120 8.75 -2.03 9.30
CA CYS A 120 9.26 -0.67 9.35
C CYS A 120 9.32 -0.09 7.94
N LYS A 121 8.86 1.15 7.78
CA LYS A 121 9.05 1.93 6.56
C LYS A 121 10.44 2.54 6.57
N GLN A 122 11.20 2.34 5.51
CA GLN A 122 12.50 2.99 5.33
C GLN A 122 12.31 4.29 4.58
N ILE A 123 12.69 5.39 5.21
CA ILE A 123 12.57 6.74 4.64
C ILE A 123 13.96 7.22 4.22
N GLY A 124 14.03 7.82 3.03
CA GLY A 124 15.27 8.36 2.46
C GLY A 124 16.16 7.33 1.76
N LEU A 125 15.70 6.09 1.59
CA LEU A 125 16.23 5.21 0.55
C LEU A 125 15.49 5.49 -0.75
N PRO A 126 16.17 5.50 -1.91
CA PRO A 126 15.45 5.47 -3.17
C PRO A 126 14.59 4.21 -3.16
N GLU A 127 13.28 4.38 -3.28
CA GLU A 127 12.39 3.25 -3.50
C GLU A 127 12.92 2.48 -4.70
N LYS A 128 12.96 1.15 -4.60
CA LYS A 128 13.35 0.32 -5.74
C LYS A 128 12.30 0.49 -6.82
N VAL A 129 12.54 1.42 -7.73
CA VAL A 129 11.67 1.67 -8.88
C VAL A 129 11.70 0.44 -9.77
N ARG A 130 10.56 -0.26 -9.87
CA ARG A 130 10.38 -1.37 -10.82
C ARG A 130 10.00 -0.77 -12.16
N LYS A 131 10.81 -1.01 -13.20
CA LYS A 131 10.50 -0.48 -14.53
C LYS A 131 9.53 -1.40 -15.25
N VAL A 132 8.58 -0.79 -15.94
CA VAL A 132 7.68 -1.45 -16.89
C VAL A 132 8.30 -1.31 -18.28
N ARG A 133 8.77 -2.43 -18.85
CA ARG A 133 9.50 -2.48 -20.12
C ARG A 133 8.68 -3.20 -21.17
N VAL A 134 8.68 -2.70 -22.40
CA VAL A 134 7.99 -3.35 -23.52
C VAL A 134 8.64 -4.70 -23.83
N ALA A 135 7.82 -5.75 -23.94
CA ALA A 135 8.32 -7.11 -24.13
C ALA A 135 8.81 -7.40 -25.56
N ASP A 136 8.24 -6.72 -26.56
CA ASP A 136 8.55 -6.90 -27.99
C ASP A 136 8.37 -5.57 -28.75
N ASN A 137 8.61 -5.56 -30.06
CA ASN A 137 8.35 -4.40 -30.90
C ASN A 137 6.87 -4.35 -31.30
N PHE A 138 6.25 -3.20 -31.11
CA PHE A 138 4.86 -2.95 -31.47
C PHE A 138 4.74 -1.73 -32.39
N THR A 139 3.82 -1.79 -33.35
CA THR A 139 3.43 -0.63 -34.15
C THR A 139 2.01 -0.26 -33.74
N ILE A 140 1.85 0.89 -33.08
CA ILE A 140 0.56 1.37 -32.59
C ILE A 140 -0.04 2.28 -33.67
N PRO A 141 -1.18 1.88 -34.29
CA PRO A 141 -1.80 2.67 -35.35
C PRO A 141 -2.23 4.06 -34.87
N PRO A 142 -2.41 5.02 -35.80
CA PRO A 142 -3.02 6.31 -35.50
C PRO A 142 -4.37 6.18 -34.80
N ARG A 143 -4.65 7.06 -33.83
CA ARG A 143 -5.94 7.16 -33.12
C ARG A 143 -6.48 5.83 -32.62
N SER A 144 -5.62 4.97 -32.09
CA SER A 144 -6.00 3.61 -31.72
C SER A 144 -5.52 3.24 -30.33
N GLU A 145 -6.21 2.26 -29.74
CA GLU A 145 -5.78 1.57 -28.52
C GLU A 145 -5.22 0.20 -28.90
N MET A 146 -4.18 -0.23 -28.19
CA MET A 146 -3.57 -1.53 -28.36
C MET A 146 -3.24 -2.14 -26.99
N LEU A 147 -3.41 -3.46 -26.87
CA LEU A 147 -2.91 -4.23 -25.75
C LEU A 147 -1.50 -4.72 -26.11
N ILE A 148 -0.54 -4.46 -25.22
CA ILE A 148 0.86 -4.85 -25.42
C ILE A 148 1.39 -5.60 -24.20
N ASP A 149 2.33 -6.50 -24.45
CA ASP A 149 3.02 -7.24 -23.40
C ASP A 149 4.18 -6.41 -22.83
N VAL A 150 4.33 -6.45 -21.52
CA VAL A 150 5.39 -5.78 -20.78
C VAL A 150 6.06 -6.71 -19.76
N PHE A 151 7.36 -6.48 -19.54
CA PHE A 151 8.14 -7.02 -18.43
C PHE A 151 8.19 -6.03 -17.28
N ILE A 152 8.16 -6.57 -16.07
CA ILE A 152 8.28 -5.80 -14.84
C ILE A 152 9.50 -6.32 -14.09
N ASP A 153 10.36 -5.41 -13.66
CA ASP A 153 11.52 -5.77 -12.84
C ASP A 153 11.07 -6.46 -11.55
N ARG A 154 11.70 -7.60 -11.23
CA ARG A 154 11.42 -8.40 -10.03
C ARG A 154 12.62 -8.37 -9.09
N PHE A 155 12.36 -8.31 -7.80
CA PHE A 155 13.38 -8.36 -6.76
C PHE A 155 13.17 -9.57 -5.86
N GLU A 156 14.24 -10.10 -5.26
CA GLU A 156 14.15 -11.26 -4.34
C GLU A 156 13.20 -11.02 -3.16
N ILE A 157 13.09 -9.78 -2.69
CA ILE A 157 12.18 -9.38 -1.60
C ILE A 157 10.69 -9.59 -1.97
N ASP A 158 10.36 -9.61 -3.26
CA ASP A 158 9.00 -9.80 -3.73
C ASP A 158 8.48 -11.16 -3.25
N GLN A 159 9.31 -12.21 -3.27
CA GLN A 159 8.91 -13.56 -2.81
C GLN A 159 8.48 -13.61 -1.34
N SER A 160 8.90 -12.65 -0.52
CA SER A 160 8.55 -12.59 0.91
C SER A 160 7.29 -11.75 1.20
N SER A 161 6.74 -11.07 0.20
CA SER A 161 5.61 -10.17 0.36
C SER A 161 4.27 -10.94 0.40
N GLN A 162 3.37 -10.50 1.28
CA GLN A 162 2.03 -11.10 1.43
C GLN A 162 1.13 -10.89 0.21
N SER A 163 1.38 -9.86 -0.59
CA SER A 163 0.68 -9.59 -1.85
C SER A 163 1.69 -9.36 -2.98
N GLN A 164 1.41 -9.97 -4.12
CA GLN A 164 2.12 -9.78 -5.39
C GLN A 164 1.34 -8.88 -6.35
N ASP A 165 0.38 -8.11 -5.83
CA ASP A 165 -0.40 -7.17 -6.63
C ASP A 165 0.34 -5.84 -6.75
N PHE A 166 0.47 -5.35 -7.98
CA PHE A 166 1.15 -4.10 -8.33
C PHE A 166 0.26 -3.24 -9.22
N VAL A 167 0.39 -1.93 -9.10
CA VAL A 167 -0.16 -0.97 -10.06
C VAL A 167 0.96 -0.55 -11.00
N LEU A 168 0.68 -0.60 -12.30
CA LEU A 168 1.54 -0.10 -13.36
C LEU A 168 1.06 1.28 -13.79
N GLU A 169 1.91 2.28 -13.74
CA GLU A 169 1.59 3.65 -14.18
C GLU A 169 2.68 4.22 -15.08
N SER A 170 2.28 5.11 -15.99
CA SER A 170 3.24 5.85 -16.82
C SER A 170 3.86 6.95 -15.98
N ASN A 171 5.18 7.16 -16.13
CA ASN A 171 5.84 8.29 -15.47
C ASN A 171 5.80 9.54 -16.37
N ALA A 172 5.98 10.71 -15.75
CA ALA A 172 5.92 11.99 -16.46
C ALA A 172 6.95 12.07 -17.61
N ASP A 173 8.10 11.42 -17.45
CA ASP A 173 9.16 11.39 -18.46
C ASP A 173 8.73 10.64 -19.72
N VAL A 174 8.01 9.52 -19.59
CA VAL A 174 7.50 8.74 -20.72
C VAL A 174 6.44 9.53 -21.47
N LEU A 175 5.52 10.20 -20.76
CA LEU A 175 4.49 11.05 -21.37
C LEU A 175 5.08 12.24 -22.15
N GLN A 176 6.26 12.73 -21.75
CA GLN A 176 6.97 13.78 -22.48
C GLN A 176 7.76 13.26 -23.67
N LYS A 177 8.31 12.04 -23.58
CA LYS A 177 9.19 11.45 -24.60
C LYS A 177 8.43 10.76 -25.72
N PHE A 178 7.31 10.14 -25.40
CA PHE A 178 6.59 9.28 -26.34
C PHE A 178 5.16 9.77 -26.55
N PRO A 179 4.67 9.75 -27.80
CA PRO A 179 3.32 10.19 -28.16
C PRO A 179 2.27 9.10 -27.82
N ILE A 180 2.36 8.49 -26.65
CA ILE A 180 1.47 7.42 -26.21
C ILE A 180 1.04 7.62 -24.76
N ILE A 181 -0.16 7.12 -24.45
CA ILE A 181 -0.73 7.13 -23.10
C ILE A 181 -0.90 5.68 -22.67
N MET A 182 -0.34 5.31 -21.53
CA MET A 182 -0.58 4.00 -20.91
C MET A 182 -1.68 4.11 -19.86
N ALA A 183 -2.63 3.18 -19.87
CA ALA A 183 -3.67 3.09 -18.85
C ALA A 183 -3.09 2.46 -17.56
N PRO A 184 -3.40 3.02 -16.37
CA PRO A 184 -3.09 2.38 -15.10
C PRO A 184 -3.66 0.97 -15.06
N THR A 185 -2.84 -0.01 -14.68
CA THR A 185 -3.23 -1.43 -14.72
C THR A 185 -2.79 -2.13 -13.44
N VAL A 186 -3.71 -2.85 -12.79
CA VAL A 186 -3.38 -3.72 -11.66
C VAL A 186 -2.99 -5.10 -12.18
N VAL A 187 -1.83 -5.58 -11.76
CA VAL A 187 -1.27 -6.88 -12.18
C VAL A 187 -0.83 -7.69 -10.98
N ASN A 188 -0.81 -9.01 -11.14
CA ASN A 188 -0.27 -9.92 -10.14
C ASN A 188 0.97 -10.61 -10.72
N LEU A 189 2.15 -10.36 -10.12
CA LEU A 189 3.42 -10.85 -10.67
C LEU A 189 3.65 -12.36 -10.49
N GLU A 190 2.85 -13.05 -9.67
CA GLU A 190 3.00 -14.50 -9.45
C GLU A 190 2.44 -15.32 -10.62
N LYS A 191 1.39 -14.81 -11.29
CA LYS A 191 0.62 -15.57 -12.28
C LYS A 191 1.36 -15.73 -13.60
N ASP A 192 1.94 -14.64 -14.10
CA ASP A 192 2.47 -14.56 -15.45
C ASP A 192 3.84 -13.89 -15.45
N VAL A 193 4.71 -14.27 -16.40
CA VAL A 193 6.06 -13.68 -16.56
C VAL A 193 5.97 -12.27 -17.14
N THR A 194 5.12 -12.11 -18.15
CA THR A 194 4.74 -10.82 -18.75
C THR A 194 3.37 -10.37 -18.25
N CYS A 195 3.10 -9.08 -18.35
CA CYS A 195 1.79 -8.52 -18.08
C CYS A 195 1.28 -7.78 -19.31
N ILE A 196 -0.04 -7.64 -19.42
CA ILE A 196 -0.68 -6.90 -20.51
C ILE A 196 -1.01 -5.50 -20.01
N VAL A 197 -0.59 -4.48 -20.74
CA VAL A 197 -1.01 -3.09 -20.52
C VAL A 197 -1.73 -2.56 -21.75
N ARG A 198 -2.64 -1.62 -21.52
CA ARG A 198 -3.33 -0.92 -22.60
C ARG A 198 -2.65 0.41 -22.87
N VAL A 199 -2.26 0.62 -24.12
CA VAL A 199 -1.69 1.87 -24.61
C VAL A 199 -2.59 2.49 -25.66
N MET A 200 -2.58 3.81 -25.73
CA MET A 200 -3.31 4.59 -26.73
C MET A 200 -2.35 5.52 -27.45
N ASN A 201 -2.44 5.55 -28.77
CA ASN A 201 -1.85 6.58 -29.60
C ASN A 201 -2.95 7.59 -29.99
N PRO A 202 -2.98 8.79 -29.39
CA PRO A 202 -3.99 9.80 -29.70
C PRO A 202 -3.68 10.59 -30.99
N PHE A 203 -2.56 10.33 -31.67
CA PHE A 203 -2.09 11.11 -32.81
C PHE A 203 -2.46 10.49 -34.16
N ASP A 204 -2.30 11.28 -35.22
CA ASP A 204 -2.61 10.93 -36.61
C ASP A 204 -1.52 10.10 -37.32
N GLN A 205 -0.39 9.90 -36.66
CA GLN A 205 0.74 9.13 -37.19
C GLN A 205 0.90 7.83 -36.40
N GLN A 206 1.32 6.77 -37.07
CA GLN A 206 1.66 5.52 -36.39
C GLN A 206 2.87 5.74 -35.49
N PHE A 207 2.94 5.00 -34.39
CA PHE A 207 4.06 5.06 -33.46
C PHE A 207 4.70 3.69 -33.32
N GLU A 208 6.01 3.62 -33.50
CA GLU A 208 6.80 2.40 -33.30
C GLU A 208 7.35 2.40 -31.88
N LEU A 209 6.96 1.38 -31.13
CA LEU A 209 7.37 1.17 -29.77
C LEU A 209 8.31 -0.05 -29.74
N HIS A 210 9.57 0.18 -29.41
CA HIS A 210 10.58 -0.87 -29.45
C HIS A 210 10.64 -1.67 -28.14
N GLN A 211 11.09 -2.92 -28.24
CA GLN A 211 11.42 -3.77 -27.10
C GLN A 211 12.35 -3.05 -26.11
N ASP A 212 12.21 -3.36 -24.82
CA ASP A 212 12.96 -2.78 -23.70
C ASP A 212 12.75 -1.28 -23.45
N THR A 213 11.90 -0.61 -24.26
CA THR A 213 11.46 0.76 -23.96
C THR A 213 10.78 0.78 -22.59
N VAL A 214 11.17 1.71 -21.72
CA VAL A 214 10.52 1.89 -20.42
C VAL A 214 9.27 2.73 -20.62
N LEU A 215 8.11 2.18 -20.27
CA LEU A 215 6.80 2.86 -20.35
C LEU A 215 6.32 3.43 -19.03
N GLY A 216 6.97 3.05 -17.93
CA GLY A 216 6.48 3.45 -16.63
C GLY A 216 7.10 2.66 -15.50
N GLU A 217 6.41 2.70 -14.37
CA GLU A 217 6.87 2.19 -13.10
C GLU A 217 5.78 1.32 -12.47
N ALA A 218 6.21 0.35 -11.65
CA ALA A 218 5.31 -0.54 -10.92
C ALA A 218 5.46 -0.31 -9.42
N GLU A 219 4.34 0.02 -8.77
CA GLU A 219 4.25 0.20 -7.33
C GLU A 219 3.46 -0.94 -6.70
N GLN A 220 3.92 -1.46 -5.56
CA GLN A 220 3.25 -2.56 -4.86
C GLN A 220 2.00 -2.05 -4.16
N LEU A 221 0.89 -2.76 -4.33
CA LEU A 221 -0.34 -2.46 -3.61
C LEU A 221 -0.26 -2.93 -2.16
N THR A 222 -0.33 -1.98 -1.23
CA THR A 222 -0.58 -2.28 0.18
C THR A 222 -2.07 -2.26 0.46
N THR A 223 -2.64 -3.43 0.72
CA THR A 223 -4.05 -3.53 1.11
C THR A 223 -4.23 -3.00 2.54
N GLU A 224 -4.64 -1.74 2.67
CA GLU A 224 -5.19 -1.25 3.93
C GLU A 224 -6.68 -1.56 3.98
N THR A 225 -7.07 -2.61 4.70
CA THR A 225 -8.49 -2.88 4.99
C THR A 225 -9.00 -1.82 5.96
N LYS A 226 -9.46 -0.70 5.41
CA LYS A 226 -10.18 0.31 6.17
C LYS A 226 -11.66 -0.02 6.10
N VAL A 227 -12.22 -0.53 7.19
CA VAL A 227 -13.67 -0.59 7.37
C VAL A 227 -14.15 0.85 7.42
N LEU A 228 -14.69 1.36 6.31
CA LEU A 228 -15.20 2.72 6.22
C LEU A 228 -16.51 2.86 7.00
N VAL A 229 -17.28 1.78 7.10
CA VAL A 229 -18.53 1.68 7.88
C VAL A 229 -18.67 0.24 8.38
N GLU A 230 -18.96 0.05 9.67
CA GLU A 230 -19.10 -1.28 10.29
C GLU A 230 -20.38 -2.03 9.87
N CYS A 231 -21.39 -1.29 9.42
CA CYS A 231 -22.62 -1.82 8.84
C CYS A 231 -23.19 -0.83 7.81
N GLU A 232 -23.80 -1.32 6.75
CA GLU A 232 -24.63 -0.48 5.87
C GLU A 232 -25.79 0.10 6.70
N ASP A 233 -26.14 1.37 6.45
CA ASP A 233 -27.21 2.05 7.18
C ASP A 233 -28.52 1.27 6.99
N ILE A 234 -29.13 0.83 8.08
CA ILE A 234 -30.29 -0.08 8.05
C ILE A 234 -31.47 0.57 7.30
N GLU A 235 -31.52 1.91 7.29
CA GLU A 235 -32.51 2.68 6.55
C GLU A 235 -32.37 2.52 5.02
N GLU A 236 -31.14 2.41 4.48
CA GLU A 236 -30.93 2.19 3.04
C GLU A 236 -31.35 0.78 2.60
N ILE A 237 -31.17 -0.23 3.46
CA ILE A 237 -31.63 -1.61 3.21
C ILE A 237 -33.16 -1.67 3.08
N THR A 238 -33.88 -0.79 3.79
CA THR A 238 -35.35 -0.73 3.69
C THR A 238 -35.85 0.10 2.50
N ASN A 239 -34.97 0.86 1.84
CA ASN A 239 -35.33 1.79 0.77
C ASN A 239 -35.09 1.25 -0.65
N PHE A 240 -34.70 -0.03 -0.79
CA PHE A 240 -34.58 -0.72 -2.08
C PHE A 240 -35.83 -0.64 -3.00
N PRO A 241 -37.08 -0.56 -2.50
CA PRO A 241 -38.25 -0.34 -3.36
C PRO A 241 -38.30 1.07 -3.99
N SER A 242 -37.61 2.05 -3.40
CA SER A 242 -37.64 3.47 -3.77
C SER A 242 -36.57 3.83 -4.80
N VAL A 243 -35.54 3.00 -4.94
CA VAL A 243 -34.57 3.09 -6.03
C VAL A 243 -35.29 2.68 -7.31
N ARG A 244 -35.67 3.67 -8.13
CA ARG A 244 -36.26 3.47 -9.45
C ARG A 244 -35.34 2.61 -10.30
N ARG A 245 -35.60 1.30 -10.38
CA ARG A 245 -35.13 0.50 -11.52
C ARG A 245 -35.75 1.13 -12.76
N ILE A 246 -34.91 1.56 -13.69
CA ILE A 246 -35.34 1.78 -15.07
C ILE A 246 -35.89 0.43 -15.53
N LYS A 247 -37.22 0.33 -15.62
CA LYS A 247 -37.84 -0.75 -16.39
C LYS A 247 -37.44 -0.46 -17.83
N LEU A 248 -36.43 -1.18 -18.32
CA LEU A 248 -36.23 -1.29 -19.75
C LEU A 248 -37.56 -1.81 -20.30
N ALA A 249 -38.22 -1.01 -21.15
CA ALA A 249 -39.41 -1.45 -21.84
C ALA A 249 -39.10 -2.80 -22.50
N ASP A 250 -40.06 -3.73 -22.46
CA ASP A 250 -39.92 -5.06 -23.05
C ASP A 250 -39.34 -4.91 -24.45
N ALA A 251 -38.04 -5.24 -24.57
CA ALA A 251 -37.36 -5.18 -25.83
C ALA A 251 -38.05 -6.21 -26.73
N GLN A 252 -38.81 -5.72 -27.70
CA GLN A 252 -39.29 -6.56 -28.80
C GLN A 252 -38.06 -7.32 -29.33
N PRO A 253 -38.08 -8.66 -29.37
CA PRO A 253 -36.94 -9.43 -29.82
C PRO A 253 -36.59 -8.96 -31.24
N VAL A 254 -35.42 -8.35 -31.37
CA VAL A 254 -34.85 -8.03 -32.67
C VAL A 254 -34.64 -9.36 -33.38
N GLN A 255 -35.42 -9.61 -34.44
CA GLN A 255 -35.17 -10.75 -35.32
C GLN A 255 -33.82 -10.50 -36.01
N TRP A 256 -32.80 -11.23 -35.58
CA TRP A 256 -31.61 -11.41 -36.40
C TRP A 256 -32.01 -12.36 -37.54
N GLU A 257 -31.87 -11.90 -38.78
CA GLU A 257 -31.74 -12.83 -39.90
C GLU A 257 -30.31 -13.37 -39.87
N THR A 258 -30.12 -14.62 -39.42
CA THR A 258 -28.84 -15.30 -39.67
C THR A 258 -28.84 -15.75 -41.11
N ASN A 259 -27.94 -15.19 -41.90
CA ASN A 259 -27.30 -15.98 -42.93
C ASN A 259 -26.36 -16.99 -42.23
N THR A 260 -26.87 -18.22 -42.13
CA THR A 260 -26.14 -19.50 -42.21
C THR A 260 -24.68 -19.54 -41.72
N GLY A 261 -24.45 -20.23 -40.59
CA GLY A 261 -23.11 -20.76 -40.29
C GLY A 261 -22.83 -21.18 -38.86
N ILE A 262 -23.44 -22.30 -38.42
CA ILE A 262 -22.91 -23.19 -37.35
C ILE A 262 -22.81 -22.57 -35.95
N ILE A 263 -23.89 -22.72 -35.18
CA ILE A 263 -23.89 -22.59 -33.71
C ILE A 263 -23.54 -23.95 -33.11
N ARG A 264 -22.41 -24.07 -32.42
CA ARG A 264 -22.22 -25.12 -31.41
C ARG A 264 -22.60 -24.55 -30.04
N ASN A 265 -23.77 -24.98 -29.57
CA ASN A 265 -24.24 -24.77 -28.20
C ASN A 265 -23.36 -25.56 -27.22
N LEU A 266 -22.88 -24.91 -26.17
CA LEU A 266 -22.45 -25.58 -24.95
C LEU A 266 -23.07 -24.86 -23.74
N THR A 267 -24.25 -25.34 -23.36
CA THR A 267 -24.87 -25.07 -22.06
C THR A 267 -24.19 -25.91 -20.98
N LYS A 268 -23.93 -25.28 -19.82
CA LYS A 268 -23.46 -25.91 -18.59
C LYS A 268 -24.49 -26.92 -18.05
N ARG A 269 -23.96 -28.07 -17.60
CA ARG A 269 -24.51 -29.08 -16.65
C ARG A 269 -25.26 -30.29 -17.20
N GLU A 270 -24.50 -31.37 -17.45
CA GLU A 270 -24.82 -32.73 -17.02
C GLU A 270 -23.55 -33.26 -16.33
N LEU A 271 -23.45 -33.27 -15.00
CA LEU A 271 -23.90 -34.31 -14.05
C LEU A 271 -23.27 -35.70 -14.29
N LEU A 272 -22.47 -36.08 -13.29
CA LEU A 272 -22.34 -37.43 -12.71
C LEU A 272 -21.51 -38.47 -13.48
N ILE A 273 -20.25 -38.54 -13.06
CA ILE A 273 -19.47 -39.78 -13.01
C ILE A 273 -20.13 -40.69 -11.95
N GLY A 274 -20.73 -41.79 -12.42
CA GLY A 274 -21.18 -42.92 -11.61
C GLY A 274 -21.13 -44.17 -12.48
N GLY A 275 -20.32 -45.15 -12.10
CA GLY A 275 -19.84 -46.21 -12.99
C GLY A 275 -20.68 -47.49 -13.08
N ARG A 276 -20.15 -48.38 -13.96
CA ARG A 276 -20.43 -49.82 -14.20
C ARG A 276 -21.85 -50.13 -14.72
N VAL A 277 -22.11 -51.08 -15.63
CA VAL A 277 -21.55 -52.40 -15.96
C VAL A 277 -21.83 -52.68 -17.45
N GLY A 278 -20.92 -53.39 -18.13
CA GLY A 278 -21.08 -53.93 -19.48
C GLY A 278 -19.74 -54.41 -20.01
#